data_AF-A0A5Y0J616-F1
#
_entry.id   AF-A0A5Y0J616-F1
#
_cell.length_a   1.000
_cell.length_b   1.000
_cell.length_c   1.000
_cell.angle_alpha   90.00
_cell.angle_beta   90.00
_cell.angle_gamma   90.00
#
_symmetry.space_group_name_H-M   'P 1'
#
loop_
_entity.id
_entity.type
_entity.pdbx_description
1 polymer ?
#
loop_
_entity_poly.entity_id
_entity_poly.type
_entity_poly.pdbx_seq_one_letter_code
_entity_poly.pdbx_strand_id
1 'polypeptide(L)' 'MPQKAYLHVDYVQPEELVFNRARMRRAFVKIGQVHMRDARRLVMKRGRSKPGENPSYRTGQLARSIGYYVPR' A
#
# COMPACT_ATOMS: atom_id res chain seq x y z
N MET A 1 -30.72 -36.44 2.77
CA MET A 1 -29.56 -35.61 2.39
C MET A 1 -30.11 -34.36 1.71
N PRO A 2 -29.96 -33.14 2.26
CA PRO A 2 -30.50 -31.95 1.62
C PRO A 2 -29.72 -31.68 0.33
N GLN A 3 -30.43 -31.68 -0.80
CA GLN A 3 -29.90 -31.44 -2.13
C GLN A 3 -29.45 -29.97 -2.20
N LYS A 4 -28.14 -29.71 -2.11
CA LYS A 4 -27.58 -28.38 -2.33
C LYS A 4 -27.85 -28.01 -3.79
N ALA A 5 -28.69 -27.00 -4.00
CA ALA A 5 -28.85 -26.37 -5.30
C ALA A 5 -27.53 -25.67 -5.66
N TYR A 6 -26.79 -26.28 -6.59
CA TYR A 6 -25.63 -25.64 -7.19
C TYR A 6 -26.15 -24.70 -8.28
N LEU A 7 -26.19 -23.41 -7.99
CA LEU A 7 -26.46 -22.38 -9.00
C LEU A 7 -25.16 -22.17 -9.79
N HIS A 8 -25.11 -22.69 -11.02
CA HIS A 8 -24.02 -22.35 -11.95
C HIS A 8 -24.25 -20.90 -12.40
N VAL A 9 -23.44 -19.99 -11.87
CA VAL A 9 -23.45 -18.58 -12.29
C VAL A 9 -22.40 -18.45 -13.38
N ASP A 10 -22.85 -18.30 -14.62
CA ASP A 10 -21.96 -18.05 -15.76
C ASP A 10 -21.36 -16.66 -15.61
N TYR A 11 -20.10 -16.61 -15.18
CA TYR A 11 -19.31 -15.38 -15.24
C TYR A 11 -18.75 -15.23 -16.64
N VAL A 12 -19.18 -14.21 -17.36
CA VAL A 12 -18.54 -13.80 -18.61
C VAL A 12 -17.20 -13.15 -18.24
N GLN A 13 -16.15 -13.97 -18.18
CA GLN A 13 -14.80 -13.49 -17.97
C GLN A 13 -14.27 -12.96 -19.32
N PRO A 14 -13.94 -11.65 -19.42
CA PRO A 14 -13.40 -11.12 -20.66
C PRO A 14 -12.06 -11.81 -20.99
N GLU A 15 -11.87 -12.20 -22.25
CA GLU A 15 -10.64 -12.85 -22.75
C GLU A 15 -9.40 -11.99 -22.53
N GLU A 16 -9.56 -10.66 -22.55
CA GLU A 16 -8.49 -9.71 -22.29
C GLU A 16 -8.60 -9.09 -20.90
N LEU A 17 -7.46 -9.01 -20.22
CA LEU A 17 -7.35 -8.42 -18.88
C LEU A 17 -7.50 -6.90 -19.01
N VAL A 18 -8.74 -6.40 -18.86
CA VAL A 18 -9.04 -4.97 -18.98
C VAL A 18 -8.43 -4.20 -17.81
N PHE A 19 -7.20 -3.73 -18.01
CA PHE A 19 -6.48 -2.90 -17.05
C PHE A 19 -7.13 -1.51 -16.94
N ASN A 20 -8.02 -1.35 -15.96
CA ASN A 20 -8.54 -0.03 -15.63
C ASN A 20 -7.46 0.81 -14.93
N ARG A 21 -6.69 1.58 -15.71
CA ARG A 21 -5.59 2.45 -15.23
C ARG A 21 -6.04 3.39 -14.11
N ALA A 22 -7.26 3.93 -14.18
CA ALA A 22 -7.79 4.82 -13.14
C ALA A 22 -8.01 4.08 -11.82
N ARG A 23 -8.61 2.88 -11.86
CA ARG A 23 -8.83 2.02 -10.68
C ARG A 23 -7.50 1.57 -10.08
N MET A 24 -6.55 1.18 -10.93
CA MET A 24 -5.22 0.80 -10.49
C MET A 24 -4.47 1.94 -9.83
N ARG A 25 -4.46 3.11 -10.47
CA ARG A 25 -3.79 4.30 -9.92
C ARG A 25 -4.33 4.65 -8.53
N ARG A 26 -5.64 4.56 -8.32
CA ARG A 26 -6.26 4.74 -6.98
C ARG A 26 -5.73 3.72 -5.96
N ALA A 27 -5.61 2.45 -6.36
CA ALA A 27 -5.04 1.41 -5.49
C ALA A 27 -3.57 1.70 -5.14
N PHE A 28 -2.74 2.04 -6.12
CA PHE A 28 -1.33 2.38 -5.90
C PHE A 28 -1.13 3.63 -5.04
N VAL A 29 -1.99 4.65 -5.19
CA VAL A 29 -1.98 5.82 -4.30
C VAL A 29 -2.24 5.40 -2.85
N LYS A 30 -3.25 4.54 -2.61
CA LYS A 30 -3.56 4.06 -1.26
C LYS A 30 -2.41 3.24 -0.66
N ILE A 31 -1.80 2.36 -1.46
CA ILE A 31 -0.63 1.57 -1.06
C ILE A 31 0.53 2.49 -0.70
N GLY A 32 0.87 3.46 -1.56
CA GLY A 32 1.94 4.43 -1.33
C GLY A 32 1.72 5.26 -0.06
N GLN A 33 0.49 5.70 0.21
CA GLN A 33 0.13 6.41 1.45
C GLN A 33 0.39 5.57 2.71
N VAL A 34 0.04 4.29 2.69
CA VAL A 34 0.26 3.37 3.82
C VAL A 34 1.75 3.18 4.07
N HIS A 35 2.52 2.84 3.05
CA HIS A 35 3.97 2.65 3.19
C HIS A 35 4.67 3.94 3.63
N MET A 36 4.28 5.09 3.08
CA MET A 36 4.82 6.39 3.50
C MET A 36 4.56 6.64 4.99
N ARG A 37 3.34 6.41 5.47
CA ARG A 37 2.98 6.59 6.88
C ARG A 37 3.83 5.68 7.78
N ASP A 38 3.96 4.42 7.41
CA ASP A 38 4.64 3.43 8.22
C ASP A 38 6.16 3.71 8.25
N ALA A 39 6.77 4.04 7.12
CA ALA A 39 8.18 4.47 7.04
C ALA A 39 8.46 5.72 7.87
N ARG A 40 7.56 6.73 7.81
CA ARG A 40 7.67 7.93 8.64
C ARG A 40 7.62 7.59 10.13
N ARG A 41 6.73 6.68 10.54
CA ARG A 41 6.62 6.26 11.94
C ARG A 41 7.90 5.60 12.45
N LEU A 42 8.61 4.84 11.62
CA LEU A 42 9.86 4.17 11.99
C LEU A 42 10.97 5.16 12.38
N VAL A 43 11.08 6.29 11.68
CA VAL A 43 12.13 7.30 11.91
C VAL A 43 11.73 8.39 12.93
N MET A 44 10.49 8.35 13.42
CA MET A 44 10.00 9.29 14.44
C MET A 44 10.17 8.77 15.87
N LYS A 45 10.75 7.59 16.07
CA LYS A 45 11.04 7.06 17.41
C LYS A 45 12.07 7.96 18.13
N ARG A 46 11.72 8.45 19.32
CA ARG A 46 12.62 9.23 20.18
C ARG A 46 13.56 8.28 20.94
N GLY A 47 14.86 8.58 20.96
CA GLY A 47 15.88 7.77 21.63
C GLY A 47 17.22 7.76 20.90
N ARG A 48 18.15 6.90 21.34
CA ARG A 48 19.38 6.58 20.59
C ARG A 48 19.07 5.44 19.61
N SER A 49 19.60 5.53 18.40
CA SER A 49 19.59 4.44 17.42
C SER A 49 20.92 3.69 17.48
N LYS A 50 20.89 2.37 17.32
CA LYS A 50 22.09 1.54 17.19
C LYS A 50 22.51 1.40 15.72
N PRO A 51 23.77 0.98 15.46
CA PRO A 51 24.17 0.60 14.10
C PRO A 51 23.21 -0.45 13.52
N GLY A 52 22.71 -0.21 12.31
CA GLY A 52 21.74 -1.08 11.62
C GLY A 52 20.28 -0.85 11.98
N GLU A 53 19.96 -0.02 12.98
CA GLU A 53 18.58 0.37 13.29
C GLU A 53 18.13 1.57 12.44
N ASN A 54 16.82 1.79 12.41
CA ASN A 54 16.27 3.01 11.83
C ASN A 54 16.76 4.25 12.60
N PRO A 55 17.07 5.35 11.89
CA PRO A 55 17.48 6.59 12.54
C PRO A 55 16.46 7.06 13.56
N SER A 56 16.95 7.53 14.70
CA SER A 56 16.09 8.13 15.71
C SER A 56 15.70 9.57 15.35
N TYR A 57 14.63 10.03 15.98
CA TYR A 57 14.10 11.37 15.78
C TYR A 57 15.12 12.45 16.21
N ARG A 58 15.46 13.37 15.29
CA ARG A 58 16.14 14.64 15.59
C ARG A 58 15.23 15.86 15.44
N THR A 59 14.92 16.23 14.20
CA THR A 59 14.17 17.47 13.84
C THR A 59 12.82 17.19 13.16
N GLY A 60 12.57 15.94 12.77
CA GLY A 60 11.41 15.55 11.96
C GLY A 60 11.54 15.82 10.45
N GLN A 61 12.61 16.49 10.01
CA GLN A 61 12.86 16.74 8.57
C GLN A 61 12.96 15.45 7.76
N LEU A 62 13.62 14.42 8.31
CA LEU A 62 13.74 13.10 7.67
C LEU A 62 12.38 12.44 7.44
N ALA A 63 11.46 12.51 8.40
CA ALA A 63 10.12 11.97 8.20
C ALA A 63 9.38 12.75 7.09
N ARG A 64 9.55 14.07 7.05
CA ARG A 64 8.89 14.93 6.04
C ARG A 64 9.39 14.68 4.62
N SER A 65 10.65 14.29 4.43
CA SER A 65 11.21 14.00 3.10
C SER A 65 10.78 12.66 2.52
N ILE A 66 10.26 11.73 3.33
CA ILE A 66 9.75 10.45 2.84
C ILE A 66 8.39 10.69 2.15
N GLY A 67 8.31 10.44 0.85
CA GLY A 67 7.10 10.54 0.04
C GLY A 67 6.81 9.25 -0.72
N TYR A 68 5.71 9.25 -1.50
CA TYR A 68 5.40 8.20 -2.47
C TYR A 68 5.13 8.84 -3.83
N TYR A 69 5.41 8.11 -4.91
CA TYR A 69 5.18 8.55 -6.28
C TYR A 69 4.36 7.51 -7.02
N VAL A 70 3.36 7.98 -7.77
CA VAL A 70 2.58 7.15 -8.69
C VAL A 70 2.60 7.85 -10.05
N PRO A 71 3.12 7.19 -11.11
CA PRO A 71 3.16 7.75 -12.45
C PRO A 71 1.78 8.22 -12.94
N ARG A 72 1.78 9.25 -13.80
CA ARG A 72 0.58 9.71 -14.48
C ARG A 72 0.30 8.83 -15.68
#